data_AF-A0A9D5GWB2-F1
#
_entry.id   AF-A0A9D5GWB2-F1
#
_cell.length_a   1.000
_cell.length_b   1.000
_cell.length_c   1.000
_cell.angle_alpha   90.00
_cell.angle_beta   90.00
_cell.angle_gamma   90.00
#
_symmetry.space_group_name_H-M   'P 1'
#
loop_
_entity.id
_entity.type
_entity.pdbx_description
1 polymer ?
#
loop_
_entity_poly.entity_id
_entity_poly.type
_entity_poly.pdbx_seq_one_letter_code
_entity_poly.pdbx_strand_id
1 'polypeptide(L)'
;MWKGVVVAYIIVAFCYWPVAIIGYWMFGNQVKDNILISLEKPTWMIAMANLFVVFHVIGSYQVFAMPIFDMLESILVKKMNFEPNIILRFVVRNLYVAFTMLVAITFPFFGGLLGFFGGFAVTPTTYFLPCIIWLKIYKPKRFSLSWCINWICIVLGLCIIILAPIGALRNIILEAKTYKFYT
;
A
#
# COMPACT_ATOMS: atom_id res chain seq x y z
N MET A 1 5.50 -1.78 24.99
CA MET A 1 5.13 -1.68 23.57
C MET A 1 3.83 -0.92 23.32
N TRP A 2 2.75 -1.16 24.08
CA TRP A 2 1.45 -0.47 23.88
C TRP A 2 1.52 1.07 23.81
N LYS A 3 2.18 1.73 24.77
CA LYS A 3 2.32 3.20 24.78
C LYS A 3 2.95 3.75 23.50
N GLY A 4 3.97 3.05 22.97
CA GLY A 4 4.61 3.43 21.71
C GLY A 4 3.67 3.30 20.51
N VAL A 5 2.88 2.22 20.46
CA VAL A 5 1.86 2.02 19.42
C VAL A 5 0.81 3.13 19.48
N VAL A 6 0.30 3.46 20.66
CA VAL A 6 -0.68 4.54 20.85
C VAL A 6 -0.13 5.87 20.35
N VAL A 7 1.09 6.24 20.76
CA VAL A 7 1.73 7.49 20.31
C VAL A 7 1.92 7.49 18.79
N ALA A 8 2.36 6.38 18.20
CA ALA A 8 2.52 6.28 16.75
C ALA A 8 1.20 6.50 16.00
N TYR A 9 0.10 5.87 16.44
CA TYR A 9 -1.21 6.07 15.80
C TYR A 9 -1.74 7.50 15.96
N ILE A 10 -1.49 8.17 17.10
CA ILE A 10 -1.83 9.58 17.29
C ILE A 10 -1.06 10.46 16.29
N ILE A 11 0.24 10.22 16.13
CA ILE A 11 1.07 10.96 15.16
C ILE A 11 0.56 10.73 13.72
N VAL A 12 0.26 9.48 13.35
CA VAL A 12 -0.30 9.15 12.03
C VAL A 12 -1.63 9.88 11.78
N ALA A 13 -2.54 9.85 12.75
CA ALA A 13 -3.82 10.56 12.64
C ALA A 13 -3.62 12.08 12.48
N PHE A 14 -2.69 12.65 13.25
CA PHE A 14 -2.33 14.07 13.15
C PHE A 14 -1.72 14.43 11.79
N CYS A 15 -0.98 13.53 11.15
CA CYS A 15 -0.45 13.76 9.80
C CYS A 15 -1.52 13.59 8.71
N TYR A 16 -2.42 12.62 8.83
CA TYR A 16 -3.36 12.26 7.76
C TYR A 16 -4.65 13.06 7.79
N TRP A 17 -5.25 13.27 8.97
CA TRP A 17 -6.55 13.93 9.06
C TRP A 17 -6.56 15.38 8.59
N PRO A 18 -5.59 16.24 8.94
CA PRO A 18 -5.59 17.61 8.44
C PRO A 18 -5.50 17.66 6.92
N VAL A 19 -4.65 16.82 6.31
CA VAL A 19 -4.50 16.75 4.85
C VAL A 19 -5.80 16.30 4.20
N ALA A 20 -6.45 15.26 4.74
CA ALA A 20 -7.72 14.75 4.21
C ALA A 20 -8.87 15.77 4.37
N ILE A 21 -9.03 16.36 5.55
CA ILE A 21 -10.11 17.30 5.87
C ILE A 21 -9.95 18.60 5.09
N ILE A 22 -8.77 19.22 5.16
CA ILE A 22 -8.51 20.49 4.46
C ILE A 22 -8.50 20.27 2.94
N GLY A 23 -7.90 19.17 2.48
CA GLY A 23 -7.88 18.82 1.05
C GLY A 23 -9.29 18.66 0.49
N TYR A 24 -10.17 17.91 1.17
CA TYR A 24 -11.56 17.77 0.75
C TYR A 24 -12.36 19.08 0.89
N TRP A 25 -12.10 19.87 1.94
CA TRP A 25 -12.76 21.17 2.09
C TRP A 25 -12.42 22.15 0.96
N MET A 26 -11.18 22.13 0.48
CA MET A 26 -10.71 23.00 -0.61
C MET A 26 -11.17 22.55 -1.99
N PHE A 27 -11.08 21.25 -2.30
CA PHE A 27 -11.31 20.72 -3.66
C PHE A 27 -12.66 20.04 -3.84
N GLY A 28 -13.37 19.73 -2.74
CA GLY A 28 -14.64 19.00 -2.76
C GLY A 28 -14.54 17.72 -3.58
N ASN A 29 -15.55 17.49 -4.43
CA ASN A 29 -15.62 16.32 -5.30
C ASN A 29 -14.63 16.34 -6.48
N GLN A 30 -13.85 17.41 -6.65
CA GLN A 30 -12.84 17.51 -7.72
C GLN A 30 -11.47 16.99 -7.27
N VAL A 31 -11.30 16.65 -5.98
CA VAL A 31 -10.05 16.13 -5.44
C VAL A 31 -9.62 14.87 -6.18
N LYS A 32 -8.35 14.82 -6.59
CA LYS A 32 -7.72 13.65 -7.21
C LYS A 32 -7.11 12.75 -6.13
N ASP A 33 -6.95 11.46 -6.45
CA ASP A 33 -6.36 10.47 -5.54
C ASP A 33 -4.99 10.88 -5.01
N ASN A 34 -4.18 11.51 -5.87
CA ASN A 34 -2.99 12.24 -5.46
C ASN A 34 -3.32 13.72 -5.33
N ILE A 35 -3.39 14.21 -4.09
CA ILE A 35 -3.70 15.61 -3.77
C ILE A 35 -2.75 16.59 -4.47
N LEU A 36 -1.49 16.23 -4.72
CA LEU A 36 -0.51 17.11 -5.37
C LEU A 36 -0.89 17.42 -6.83
N ILE A 37 -1.66 16.54 -7.48
CA ILE A 37 -2.19 16.75 -8.84
C ILE A 37 -3.38 17.71 -8.82
N SER A 38 -4.04 17.87 -7.66
CA SER A 38 -5.15 18.82 -7.50
C SER A 38 -4.67 20.25 -7.25
N LEU A 39 -3.39 20.45 -6.91
CA LEU A 39 -2.82 21.77 -6.65
C LEU A 39 -2.43 22.47 -7.96
N GLU A 40 -2.83 23.73 -8.13
CA GLU A 40 -2.47 24.53 -9.31
C GLU A 40 -1.42 25.63 -9.03
N LYS A 41 -1.45 26.25 -7.85
CA LYS A 41 -0.56 27.38 -7.49
C LYS A 41 -0.20 27.36 -6.00
N PRO A 42 0.97 27.91 -5.61
CA PRO A 42 2.08 28.34 -6.47
C PRO A 42 2.95 27.15 -6.93
N THR A 43 3.47 27.23 -8.16
CA THR A 43 4.20 26.13 -8.81
C THR A 43 5.47 25.70 -8.07
N TRP A 44 6.21 26.65 -7.47
CA TRP A 44 7.43 26.34 -6.72
C TRP A 44 7.17 25.44 -5.50
N MET A 45 6.04 25.63 -4.83
CA MET A 45 5.67 24.83 -3.65
C MET A 45 5.28 23.41 -4.04
N ILE A 46 4.55 23.27 -5.16
CA ILE A 46 4.19 21.96 -5.73
C ILE A 46 5.45 21.21 -6.17
N ALA A 47 6.40 21.89 -6.82
CA ALA A 47 7.67 21.31 -7.22
C ALA A 47 8.49 20.84 -6.00
N MET A 48 8.57 21.66 -4.95
CA MET A 48 9.24 21.31 -3.70
C MET A 48 8.59 20.11 -3.01
N ALA A 49 7.27 20.05 -2.95
CA ALA A 49 6.54 18.92 -2.38
C ALA A 49 6.81 17.62 -3.16
N ASN A 50 6.76 17.66 -4.49
CA ASN A 50 7.09 16.51 -5.33
C ASN A 50 8.55 16.05 -5.13
N LEU A 51 9.50 16.98 -4.98
CA LEU A 51 10.90 16.67 -4.70
C LEU A 51 11.07 15.96 -3.35
N PHE A 52 10.35 16.37 -2.31
CA PHE A 52 10.34 15.65 -1.03
C PHE A 52 9.74 14.24 -1.15
N VAL A 53 8.67 14.08 -1.92
CA VAL A 53 8.11 12.75 -2.22
C VAL A 53 9.15 11.87 -2.92
N VAL A 54 9.89 12.40 -3.90
CA VAL A 54 10.95 11.65 -4.59
C VAL A 54 12.02 11.18 -3.61
N PHE A 55 12.56 12.07 -2.77
CA PHE A 55 13.56 11.69 -1.77
C PHE A 55 13.05 10.62 -0.80
N HIS A 56 11.82 10.78 -0.31
CA HIS A 56 11.20 9.81 0.58
C HIS A 56 11.03 8.44 -0.10
N VAL A 57 10.50 8.40 -1.33
CA VAL A 57 10.21 7.16 -2.06
C VAL A 57 11.48 6.43 -2.47
N ILE A 58 12.56 7.14 -2.83
CA ILE A 58 13.86 6.51 -3.10
C ILE A 58 14.34 5.74 -1.86
N GLY A 59 14.29 6.37 -0.69
CA GLY A 59 14.71 5.72 0.57
C GLY A 59 13.82 4.54 0.94
N SER A 60 12.50 4.72 0.88
CA SER A 60 11.55 3.67 1.27
C SER A 60 11.60 2.48 0.31
N TYR A 61 11.75 2.71 -1.00
CA TYR A 61 11.88 1.63 -1.99
C TYR A 61 13.06 0.72 -1.67
N GLN A 62 14.22 1.26 -1.27
CA GLN A 62 15.37 0.42 -0.92
C GLN A 62 15.07 -0.50 0.27
N VAL A 63 14.41 0.03 1.30
CA VAL A 63 14.02 -0.77 2.48
C VAL A 63 13.01 -1.86 2.10
N PHE A 64 12.01 -1.53 1.26
CA PHE A 64 10.99 -2.47 0.83
C PHE A 64 11.53 -3.54 -0.16
N ALA A 65 12.48 -3.19 -1.02
CA ALA A 65 13.01 -4.11 -2.02
C ALA A 65 13.99 -5.15 -1.43
N MET A 66 14.65 -4.85 -0.32
CA MET A 66 15.65 -5.74 0.29
C MET A 66 15.14 -7.16 0.59
N PRO A 67 13.98 -7.36 1.26
CA PRO A 67 13.43 -8.70 1.47
C PRO A 67 13.09 -9.43 0.17
N ILE A 68 12.66 -8.70 -0.87
CA ILE A 68 12.34 -9.29 -2.17
C ILE A 68 13.60 -9.74 -2.89
N PHE A 69 14.66 -8.93 -2.85
CA PHE A 69 15.97 -9.32 -3.37
C PHE A 69 16.49 -10.57 -2.69
N ASP A 70 16.44 -10.63 -1.36
CA ASP A 70 16.89 -11.79 -0.59
C ASP A 70 16.07 -13.05 -0.93
N MET A 71 14.75 -12.91 -1.09
CA MET A 71 13.86 -14.00 -1.51
C MET A 71 14.21 -14.51 -2.92
N LEU A 72 14.38 -13.62 -3.90
CA LEU A 72 14.69 -13.98 -5.28
C LEU A 72 16.08 -14.63 -5.40
N GLU A 73 17.09 -14.03 -4.76
CA GLU A 73 18.46 -14.57 -4.70
C GLU A 73 18.44 -15.97 -4.03
N SER A 74 17.71 -16.12 -2.92
CA SER A 74 17.56 -17.42 -2.23
C SER A 74 16.92 -18.49 -3.10
N ILE A 75 15.89 -18.17 -3.89
CA ILE A 75 15.24 -19.12 -4.80
C ILE A 75 16.23 -19.56 -5.89
N LEU A 76 16.97 -18.63 -6.48
CA LEU A 76 17.92 -18.92 -7.55
C LEU A 76 19.08 -19.80 -7.05
N VAL A 77 19.65 -19.47 -5.89
CA VAL A 77 20.78 -20.23 -5.33
C VAL A 77 20.33 -21.58 -4.80
N LYS A 78 19.27 -21.63 -3.96
CA LYS A 78 18.91 -22.87 -3.23
C LYS A 78 18.01 -23.81 -4.03
N LYS A 79 17.15 -23.28 -4.91
CA LYS A 79 16.17 -24.09 -5.65
C LYS A 79 16.59 -24.35 -7.09
N MET A 80 17.29 -23.39 -7.71
CA MET A 80 17.75 -23.50 -9.10
C MET A 80 19.26 -23.78 -9.23
N ASN A 81 19.97 -23.95 -8.11
CA ASN A 81 21.39 -24.31 -8.05
C ASN A 81 22.33 -23.33 -8.81
N PHE A 82 21.98 -22.05 -8.89
CA PHE A 82 22.90 -21.04 -9.39
C PHE A 82 24.02 -20.75 -8.38
N GLU A 83 25.23 -20.51 -8.87
CA GLU A 83 26.34 -20.10 -8.01
C GLU A 83 26.12 -18.69 -7.45
N PRO A 84 26.31 -18.48 -6.13
CA PRO A 84 26.16 -17.17 -5.52
C PRO A 84 27.35 -16.27 -5.90
N ASN A 85 27.19 -15.48 -6.95
CA ASN A 85 28.20 -14.53 -7.40
C ASN A 85 27.64 -13.10 -7.52
N ILE A 86 28.56 -12.12 -7.60
CA ILE A 86 28.19 -10.68 -7.67
C ILE A 86 27.37 -10.39 -8.94
N ILE A 87 27.63 -11.11 -10.03
CA ILE A 87 26.93 -10.93 -11.31
C ILE A 87 25.46 -11.35 -11.18
N LEU A 88 25.17 -12.50 -10.57
CA LEU A 88 23.81 -12.97 -10.29
C LEU A 88 23.03 -11.94 -9.49
N ARG A 89 23.61 -11.47 -8.39
CA ARG A 89 23.00 -10.43 -7.55
C ARG A 89 22.75 -9.14 -8.34
N PHE A 90 23.71 -8.70 -9.15
CA PHE A 90 23.58 -7.50 -9.97
C PHE A 90 22.45 -7.66 -11.00
N VAL A 91 22.40 -8.79 -11.71
CA VAL A 91 21.39 -9.09 -12.73
C VAL A 91 20.00 -9.18 -12.12
N VAL A 92 19.84 -9.94 -11.03
CA VAL A 92 18.53 -10.13 -10.37
C VAL A 92 17.95 -8.80 -9.88
N ARG A 93 18.78 -7.96 -9.26
CA ARG A 93 18.33 -6.66 -8.75
C ARG A 93 17.95 -5.70 -9.86
N ASN A 94 18.78 -5.60 -10.91
CA ASN A 94 18.47 -4.74 -12.05
C ASN A 94 17.23 -5.23 -12.82
N LEU A 95 17.07 -6.54 -13.01
CA LEU A 95 15.88 -7.11 -13.63
C LEU A 95 14.62 -6.83 -12.81
N TYR A 96 14.69 -6.95 -11.48
CA TYR A 96 13.57 -6.61 -10.61
C TYR A 96 13.22 -5.12 -10.71
N VAL A 97 14.21 -4.23 -10.63
CA VAL A 97 13.96 -2.78 -10.76
C VAL A 97 13.35 -2.47 -12.13
N ALA A 98 13.93 -2.99 -13.22
CA ALA A 98 13.43 -2.81 -14.58
C ALA A 98 12.00 -3.35 -14.73
N PHE A 99 11.69 -4.49 -14.14
CA PHE A 99 10.34 -5.05 -14.11
C PHE A 99 9.37 -4.13 -13.36
N THR A 100 9.72 -3.68 -12.15
CA THR A 100 8.84 -2.77 -11.39
C THR A 100 8.64 -1.43 -12.08
N MET A 101 9.66 -0.91 -12.78
CA MET A 101 9.58 0.29 -13.62
C MET A 101 8.62 0.07 -14.79
N LEU A 102 8.74 -1.07 -15.50
CA LEU A 102 7.85 -1.40 -16.60
C LEU A 102 6.39 -1.46 -16.12
N VAL A 103 6.13 -2.13 -15.00
CA VAL A 103 4.79 -2.21 -14.41
C VAL A 103 4.26 -0.82 -14.04
N ALA A 104 5.09 0.03 -13.42
CA ALA A 104 4.72 1.38 -13.03
C ALA A 104 4.34 2.28 -14.23
N ILE A 105 5.07 2.16 -15.35
CA ILE A 105 4.78 2.91 -16.59
C ILE A 105 3.52 2.34 -17.28
N THR A 106 3.34 1.02 -17.24
CA THR A 106 2.20 0.35 -17.90
C THR A 106 0.88 0.62 -17.18
N PHE A 107 0.87 0.61 -15.84
CA PHE A 107 -0.37 0.72 -15.05
C PHE A 107 -0.34 1.94 -14.11
N PRO A 108 -0.46 3.18 -14.60
CA PRO A 108 -0.37 4.39 -13.77
C PRO A 108 -1.67 4.71 -13.00
N PHE A 109 -2.45 3.68 -12.61
CA PHE A 109 -3.75 3.83 -11.95
C PHE A 109 -3.60 3.86 -10.43
N PHE A 110 -3.02 4.94 -9.89
CA PHE A 110 -2.61 5.02 -8.49
C PHE A 110 -3.72 4.70 -7.49
N GLY A 111 -4.88 5.37 -7.57
CA GLY A 111 -6.00 5.14 -6.63
C GLY A 111 -6.60 3.74 -6.77
N GLY A 112 -6.75 3.25 -8.01
CA GLY A 112 -7.19 1.89 -8.29
C GLY A 112 -6.26 0.84 -7.68
N LEU A 113 -4.96 0.93 -7.91
CA LEU A 113 -3.98 -0.02 -7.36
C LEU A 113 -3.91 0.04 -5.83
N LEU A 114 -3.94 1.23 -5.24
CA LEU A 114 -3.96 1.40 -3.79
C LEU A 114 -5.21 0.78 -3.16
N GLY A 115 -6.39 1.05 -3.72
CA GLY A 115 -7.65 0.48 -3.26
C GLY A 115 -7.68 -1.05 -3.38
N PHE A 116 -7.14 -1.58 -4.49
CA PHE A 116 -7.08 -3.01 -4.74
C PHE A 116 -6.16 -3.72 -3.75
N PHE A 117 -4.88 -3.34 -3.67
CA PHE A 117 -3.91 -4.01 -2.81
C PHE A 117 -4.14 -3.70 -1.32
N GLY A 118 -4.64 -2.51 -0.98
CA GLY A 118 -5.08 -2.20 0.39
C GLY A 118 -6.24 -3.09 0.82
N GLY A 119 -7.26 -3.22 -0.02
CA GLY A 119 -8.39 -4.12 0.21
C GLY A 119 -7.96 -5.59 0.29
N PHE A 120 -7.22 -6.07 -0.70
CA PHE A 120 -6.88 -7.48 -0.86
C PHE A 120 -5.78 -7.97 0.09
N ALA A 121 -4.67 -7.24 0.22
CA ALA A 121 -3.48 -7.71 0.93
C ALA A 121 -3.41 -7.18 2.38
N VAL A 122 -3.69 -5.90 2.59
CA VAL A 122 -3.57 -5.29 3.93
C VAL A 122 -4.72 -5.72 4.84
N THR A 123 -5.96 -5.69 4.34
CA THR A 123 -7.15 -6.04 5.13
C THR A 123 -7.05 -7.41 5.82
N PRO A 124 -6.61 -8.50 5.14
CA PRO A 124 -6.36 -9.77 5.82
C PRO A 124 -5.43 -9.68 7.02
N THR A 125 -4.28 -9.07 6.79
CA THR A 125 -3.19 -9.02 7.76
C THR A 125 -3.50 -8.14 8.96
N THR A 126 -4.38 -7.15 8.81
CA THR A 126 -4.70 -6.19 9.86
C THR A 126 -6.05 -6.44 10.55
N TYR A 127 -7.08 -6.86 9.82
CA TYR A 127 -8.44 -6.95 10.37
C TYR A 127 -8.88 -8.36 10.75
N PHE A 128 -8.73 -9.35 9.86
CA PHE A 128 -9.32 -10.67 10.14
C PHE A 128 -8.31 -11.67 10.71
N LEU A 129 -7.09 -11.78 10.16
CA LEU A 129 -6.10 -12.77 10.62
C LEU A 129 -5.73 -12.61 12.11
N PRO A 130 -5.31 -11.42 12.59
CA PRO A 130 -4.95 -11.26 14.01
C PRO A 130 -6.14 -11.53 14.94
N CYS A 131 -7.36 -11.15 14.53
CA CYS A 131 -8.58 -11.40 15.32
C CYS A 131 -8.90 -12.90 15.41
N ILE A 132 -8.79 -13.66 14.31
CA ILE A 132 -8.98 -15.12 14.32
C ILE A 132 -7.92 -15.79 15.20
N ILE A 133 -6.65 -15.39 15.05
CA ILE A 133 -5.54 -15.92 15.85
C ILE A 133 -5.80 -15.65 17.33
N TRP A 134 -6.19 -14.41 17.69
CA TRP A 134 -6.51 -14.03 19.07
C TRP A 134 -7.65 -14.86 19.66
N LEU A 135 -8.76 -15.01 18.93
CA LEU A 135 -9.90 -15.82 19.36
C LEU A 135 -9.53 -17.29 19.57
N LYS A 136 -8.63 -17.85 18.74
CA LYS A 136 -8.19 -19.25 18.82
C LYS A 136 -7.23 -19.50 19.97
N ILE A 137 -6.33 -18.55 20.26
CA ILE A 137 -5.33 -18.66 21.33
C ILE A 137 -5.95 -18.36 22.70
N TYR A 138 -6.56 -17.19 22.86
CA TYR A 138 -6.99 -16.68 24.16
C TYR A 138 -8.40 -17.14 24.55
N LYS A 139 -9.23 -17.60 23.60
CA LYS A 139 -10.58 -18.14 23.84
C LYS A 139 -11.40 -17.30 24.83
N PRO A 140 -11.62 -16.00 24.56
CA PRO A 140 -12.37 -15.13 25.48
C PRO A 140 -13.80 -15.64 25.67
N LYS A 141 -14.42 -15.30 26.81
CA LYS A 141 -15.82 -15.67 27.11
C LYS A 141 -16.73 -15.23 25.96
N ARG A 142 -17.61 -16.14 25.52
CA ARG A 142 -18.59 -15.83 24.47
C ARG A 142 -19.44 -14.63 24.90
N PHE A 143 -19.70 -13.73 23.96
CA PHE A 143 -20.40 -12.44 24.19
C PHE A 143 -19.67 -11.45 25.12
N SER A 144 -18.40 -11.68 25.46
CA SER A 144 -17.56 -10.62 26.04
C SER A 144 -17.31 -9.50 25.02
N LEU A 145 -17.08 -8.29 25.49
CA LEU A 145 -16.72 -7.13 24.66
C LEU A 145 -15.56 -7.46 23.71
N SER A 146 -14.50 -8.12 24.20
CA SER A 146 -13.38 -8.55 23.35
C SER A 146 -13.80 -9.58 22.31
N TRP A 147 -14.73 -10.49 22.63
CA TRP A 147 -15.23 -11.47 21.67
C TRP A 147 -16.04 -10.80 20.55
N CYS A 148 -16.93 -9.87 20.91
CA CYS A 148 -17.76 -9.13 19.95
C CYS A 148 -16.91 -8.25 19.02
N ILE A 149 -15.95 -7.49 19.55
CA ILE A 149 -15.08 -6.62 18.74
C ILE A 149 -14.28 -7.43 17.72
N ASN A 150 -13.69 -8.56 18.12
CA ASN A 150 -12.95 -9.41 17.19
C ASN A 150 -13.83 -9.96 16.06
N TRP A 151 -15.07 -10.37 16.35
CA TRP A 151 -16.01 -10.79 15.32
C TRP A 151 -16.43 -9.66 14.38
N ILE A 152 -16.66 -8.46 14.91
CA ILE A 152 -16.95 -7.27 14.08
C ILE A 152 -15.77 -6.99 13.14
N CYS A 153 -14.53 -7.00 13.63
CA CYS A 153 -13.34 -6.82 12.80
C CYS A 153 -13.20 -7.88 11.71
N ILE A 154 -13.53 -9.14 12.01
CA ILE A 154 -13.53 -10.23 11.02
C ILE A 154 -14.58 -9.98 9.94
N VAL A 155 -15.83 -9.71 10.32
CA VAL A 155 -16.92 -9.49 9.36
C VAL A 155 -16.64 -8.26 8.49
N LEU A 156 -16.24 -7.14 9.09
CA LEU A 156 -15.86 -5.93 8.36
C LEU A 156 -14.66 -6.18 7.43
N GLY A 157 -13.64 -6.90 7.90
CA GLY A 157 -12.50 -7.28 7.08
C GLY A 157 -12.88 -8.14 5.87
N LEU A 158 -13.81 -9.09 6.05
CA LEU A 158 -14.37 -9.90 4.96
C LEU A 158 -15.21 -9.07 3.98
N CYS A 159 -15.94 -8.06 4.45
CA CYS A 159 -16.62 -7.14 3.56
C CYS A 159 -15.61 -6.32 2.73
N ILE A 160 -14.57 -5.77 3.37
CA ILE A 160 -13.56 -4.93 2.71
C ILE A 160 -12.76 -5.73 1.66
N ILE A 161 -12.31 -6.95 1.98
CA ILE A 161 -11.54 -7.77 1.04
C ILE A 161 -12.33 -8.14 -0.23
N ILE A 162 -13.66 -8.13 -0.17
CA ILE A 162 -14.53 -8.37 -1.33
C ILE A 162 -14.82 -7.05 -2.05
N LEU A 163 -15.35 -6.07 -1.33
CA LEU A 163 -15.89 -4.85 -1.91
C LEU A 163 -14.80 -3.91 -2.44
N ALA A 164 -13.68 -3.76 -1.73
CA ALA A 164 -12.63 -2.82 -2.12
C ALA A 164 -11.93 -3.24 -3.42
N PRO A 165 -11.53 -4.52 -3.63
CA PRO A 165 -11.00 -4.96 -4.92
C PRO A 165 -11.99 -4.82 -6.07
N ILE A 166 -13.29 -5.07 -5.86
CA ILE A 166 -14.32 -4.88 -6.90
C ILE A 166 -14.41 -3.41 -7.31
N GLY A 167 -14.50 -2.50 -6.35
CA GLY A 167 -14.56 -1.06 -6.61
C GLY A 167 -13.29 -0.55 -7.30
N ALA A 168 -12.12 -1.00 -6.83
CA ALA A 168 -10.84 -0.67 -7.40
C ALA A 168 -10.67 -1.17 -8.84
N LEU A 169 -11.04 -2.43 -9.13
CA LEU A 169 -11.02 -2.98 -10.47
C LEU A 169 -11.95 -2.21 -11.41
N ARG A 170 -13.14 -1.83 -10.94
CA ARG A 170 -14.05 -0.99 -11.72
C ARG A 170 -13.41 0.35 -12.07
N ASN A 171 -12.74 1.01 -11.12
CA ASN A 171 -12.03 2.27 -11.39
C ASN A 171 -10.90 2.08 -12.41
N ILE A 172 -10.07 1.04 -12.25
CA ILE A 172 -9.02 0.70 -13.22
C ILE A 172 -9.60 0.47 -14.61
N ILE A 173 -10.71 -0.26 -14.73
CA ILE A 173 -11.36 -0.51 -16.04
C ILE A 173 -11.87 0.79 -16.67
N LEU A 174 -12.43 1.72 -15.86
CA LEU A 174 -12.91 3.00 -16.37
C LEU A 174 -11.76 3.89 -16.84
N GLU A 175 -10.67 3.96 -16.09
CA GLU A 175 -9.47 4.72 -16.44
C GLU A 175 -8.72 4.10 -17.64
N ALA A 176 -8.65 2.78 -17.71
CA ALA A 176 -7.99 2.07 -18.80
C ALA A 176 -8.68 2.25 -20.15
N LYS A 177 -9.99 2.53 -20.19
CA LYS A 177 -10.73 2.77 -21.43
C LYS A 177 -10.29 4.03 -22.17
N THR A 178 -9.86 5.06 -21.42
CA THR A 178 -9.40 6.34 -21.98
C THR A 178 -7.89 6.42 -22.09
N TYR A 179 -7.17 5.50 -21.44
CA TYR A 179 -5.72 5.45 -21.44
C TYR A 179 -5.16 4.95 -22.78
N LYS A 180 -4.27 5.73 -23.39
CA LYS A 180 -3.49 5.30 -24.56
C LYS A 180 -2.14 4.81 -24.08
N PHE A 181 -1.84 3.55 -24.38
CA PHE A 181 -0.54 2.99 -24.09
C PHE A 181 0.52 3.57 -25.05
N TYR A 182 1.57 4.17 -24.48
CA TYR A 182 2.80 4.53 -25.19
C TYR A 182 2.63 5.49 -26.38
N THR A 183 1.60 6.34 -26.38
CA THR A 183 1.32 7.38 -27.40
C THR A 183 0.88 8.66 -26.73
#